data_AF-A0A1Y1SIW4-F1
#
_entry.id   AF-A0A1Y1SIW4-F1
#
_cell.length_a   1.000
_cell.length_b   1.000
_cell.length_c   1.000
_cell.angle_alpha   90.00
_cell.angle_beta   90.00
_cell.angle_gamma   90.00
#
_symmetry.space_group_name_H-M   'P 1'
#
loop_
_entity.id
_entity.type
_entity.pdbx_description
1 polymer ?
#
loop_
_entity_poly.entity_id
_entity_poly.type
_entity_poly.pdbx_seq_one_letter_code
_entity_poly.pdbx_strand_id
1 'polypeptide(L)'
;MKRAIGVTIVLLLAGCQLSDDPQFENPPNAAAEPELKNSYETLEAQLRCTDFSHADKPPILLVHGTFTAGWEQYEWSYIPVLSELGYDVCTTTYPDRGLGDLQNSAEYVVHALRRIHEMTGRKVAVIGHSQGVAVPRWAIKWWASAREAVDDFVMIAGPNQGTAIADPLAILERLLGIELPLTGADLPLPAAFHQMAYGSQFMRASNWQDETPGDISYTAIYTLFDELVQPVTPVPVAAVDFGKGNPNVTNLLLQDLCPGYVMEHALIGLADAVTFNLALDAINHPGPANIERAGGTALCGLPLLPELSISVPGLISGGAAIPALEFENGPPSALHLSAGEPPLRDYAQTALDSDQSN
;
A
#
# COMPACT_ATOMS: atom_id res chain seq x y z
N MET A 1 25.34 77.64 -30.66
CA MET A 1 26.46 77.73 -29.67
C MET A 1 25.94 77.14 -28.36
N LYS A 2 26.07 75.83 -28.17
CA LYS A 2 27.07 75.14 -27.33
C LYS A 2 26.93 75.41 -25.83
N ARG A 3 26.36 74.44 -25.10
CA ARG A 3 26.98 73.87 -23.90
C ARG A 3 26.71 72.37 -23.87
N ALA A 4 27.79 71.60 -23.78
CA ALA A 4 27.83 70.14 -23.69
C ALA A 4 28.60 69.78 -22.42
N ILE A 5 28.06 68.88 -21.62
CA ILE A 5 28.71 68.01 -20.62
C ILE A 5 27.69 66.86 -20.48
N GLY A 6 27.89 65.61 -20.86
CA GLY A 6 29.06 64.75 -20.76
C GLY A 6 28.78 63.70 -19.68
N VAL A 7 29.01 62.41 -19.99
CA VAL A 7 29.48 61.34 -19.09
C VAL A 7 28.58 60.08 -18.94
N THR A 8 29.19 58.98 -19.41
CA THR A 8 29.18 57.58 -18.97
C THR A 8 28.04 56.62 -19.32
N ILE A 9 28.39 55.72 -20.25
CA ILE A 9 27.82 54.38 -20.43
C ILE A 9 28.35 53.48 -19.30
N VAL A 10 27.45 52.87 -18.52
CA VAL A 10 27.73 51.69 -17.70
C VAL A 10 27.01 50.51 -18.35
N LEU A 11 27.77 49.53 -18.83
CA LEU A 11 27.24 48.21 -19.20
C LEU A 11 26.80 47.50 -17.91
N LEU A 12 25.49 47.29 -17.76
CA LEU A 12 24.94 46.34 -16.79
C LEU A 12 24.73 45.00 -17.50
N LEU A 13 25.53 44.01 -17.08
CA LEU A 13 25.35 42.60 -17.39
C LEU A 13 24.01 42.14 -16.80
N ALA A 14 23.00 41.95 -17.65
CA ALA A 14 21.80 41.21 -17.29
C ALA A 14 22.16 39.72 -17.22
N GLY A 15 22.43 39.23 -16.01
CA GLY A 15 22.39 37.80 -15.73
C GLY A 15 20.94 37.33 -15.82
N CYS A 16 20.68 36.30 -16.62
CA CYS A 16 19.43 35.57 -16.60
C CYS A 16 19.25 34.96 -15.20
N GLN A 17 18.31 35.48 -14.41
CA GLN A 17 17.77 34.74 -13.28
C GLN A 17 16.73 33.76 -13.82
N LEU A 18 16.94 32.48 -13.52
CA LEU A 18 15.96 31.43 -13.75
C LEU A 18 14.68 31.79 -13.00
N SER A 19 13.56 31.64 -13.70
CA SER A 19 12.20 31.83 -13.24
C SER A 19 11.87 30.95 -12.03
N ASP A 20 11.21 31.57 -11.06
CA ASP A 20 10.62 30.95 -9.88
C ASP A 20 9.72 29.75 -10.24
N ASP A 21 9.99 28.63 -9.57
CA ASP A 21 9.13 27.46 -9.45
C ASP A 21 7.81 27.87 -8.78
N PRO A 22 6.62 27.50 -9.29
CA PRO A 22 5.38 27.89 -8.63
C PRO A 22 5.29 27.20 -7.28
N GLN A 23 5.42 27.99 -6.22
CA GLN A 23 5.26 27.55 -4.85
C GLN A 23 3.84 26.96 -4.68
N PHE A 24 3.79 25.66 -4.43
CA PHE A 24 2.66 25.04 -3.76
C PHE A 24 2.41 25.78 -2.45
N GLU A 25 1.31 26.51 -2.36
CA GLU A 25 0.80 26.95 -1.07
C GLU A 25 0.45 25.69 -0.28
N ASN A 26 1.36 25.32 0.63
CA ASN A 26 1.12 24.24 1.58
C ASN A 26 -0.20 24.51 2.33
N PRO A 27 -1.12 23.54 2.37
CA PRO A 27 -2.33 23.68 3.17
C PRO A 27 -1.95 23.93 4.63
N PRO A 28 -2.77 24.67 5.40
CA PRO A 28 -2.42 25.22 6.71
C PRO A 28 -2.08 24.21 7.83
N ASN A 29 -2.01 22.91 7.54
CA ASN A 29 -1.58 21.84 8.44
C ASN A 29 -0.27 21.11 8.05
N ALA A 30 0.38 21.47 6.93
CA ALA A 30 1.62 20.81 6.51
C ALA A 30 2.80 21.01 7.50
N ALA A 31 2.73 22.03 8.36
CA ALA A 31 3.80 22.37 9.31
C ALA A 31 3.92 21.40 10.51
N ALA A 32 3.04 20.40 10.65
CA ALA A 32 3.04 19.43 11.76
C ALA A 32 3.24 17.97 11.33
N GLU A 33 3.45 17.71 10.04
CA GLU A 33 3.66 16.35 9.55
C GLU A 33 5.12 15.90 9.72
N PRO A 34 5.36 14.58 9.88
CA PRO A 34 6.72 14.08 9.86
C PRO A 34 7.45 14.42 8.55
N GLU A 35 8.71 14.83 8.64
CA GLU A 35 9.55 15.02 7.45
C GLU A 35 9.86 13.65 6.80
N LEU A 36 9.79 13.59 5.47
CA LEU A 36 10.24 12.42 4.71
C LEU A 36 11.77 12.41 4.70
N LYS A 37 12.38 11.28 5.04
CA LYS A 37 13.84 11.15 5.11
C LYS A 37 14.47 10.87 3.75
N ASN A 38 13.73 10.24 2.84
CA ASN A 38 14.17 10.02 1.48
C ASN A 38 14.02 11.30 0.65
N SER A 39 14.94 11.51 -0.31
CA SER A 39 14.86 12.68 -1.20
C SER A 39 13.67 12.56 -2.17
N TYR A 40 13.18 13.70 -2.65
CA TYR A 40 12.13 13.74 -3.67
C TYR A 40 12.48 12.88 -4.89
N GLU A 41 13.70 12.96 -5.40
CA GLU A 41 14.14 12.21 -6.58
C GLU A 41 14.15 10.70 -6.33
N THR A 42 14.50 10.29 -5.10
CA THR A 42 14.48 8.87 -4.70
C THR A 42 13.05 8.34 -4.70
N LEU A 43 12.11 9.12 -4.15
CA LEU A 43 10.71 8.75 -4.04
C LEU A 43 10.01 8.79 -5.40
N GLU A 44 10.23 9.84 -6.19
CA GLU A 44 9.65 10.02 -7.52
C GLU A 44 10.11 8.93 -8.50
N ALA A 45 11.38 8.52 -8.43
CA ALA A 45 11.90 7.43 -9.27
C ALA A 45 11.20 6.08 -9.04
N GLN A 46 10.50 5.91 -7.91
CA GLN A 46 9.76 4.70 -7.58
C GLN A 46 8.26 4.80 -7.84
N LEU A 47 7.76 5.97 -8.24
CA LEU A 47 6.39 6.14 -8.68
C LEU A 47 6.29 5.89 -10.18
N ARG A 48 5.43 4.94 -10.56
CA ARG A 48 5.15 4.64 -11.97
C ARG A 48 3.65 4.70 -12.20
N CYS A 49 3.24 5.55 -13.14
CA CYS A 49 1.84 5.72 -13.53
C CYS A 49 1.66 5.52 -15.04
N THR A 50 0.46 5.11 -15.44
CA THR A 50 -0.03 5.34 -16.80
C THR A 50 -0.24 6.83 -17.04
N ASP A 51 -0.45 7.24 -18.29
CA ASP A 51 -0.86 8.60 -18.60
C ASP A 51 -2.21 8.91 -17.94
N PHE A 52 -2.29 10.04 -17.23
CA PHE A 52 -3.54 10.52 -16.63
C PHE A 52 -4.47 11.05 -17.72
N SER A 53 -5.31 10.18 -18.26
CA SER A 53 -6.17 10.46 -19.42
C SER A 53 -7.65 10.24 -19.14
N HIS A 54 -8.00 9.64 -18.01
CA HIS A 54 -9.37 9.30 -17.63
C HIS A 54 -9.85 10.16 -16.46
N ALA A 55 -10.13 11.43 -16.73
CA ALA A 55 -10.51 12.44 -15.73
C ALA A 55 -11.84 12.13 -15.00
N ASP A 56 -12.69 11.27 -15.57
CA ASP A 56 -14.01 10.89 -15.06
C ASP A 56 -13.97 9.83 -13.94
N LYS A 57 -12.79 9.24 -13.66
CA LYS A 57 -12.60 8.20 -12.64
C LYS A 57 -11.52 8.60 -11.64
N PRO A 58 -11.49 8.05 -10.42
CA PRO A 58 -10.34 8.26 -9.53
C PRO A 58 -9.09 7.57 -10.11
N PRO A 59 -7.90 8.18 -9.99
CA PRO A 59 -6.65 7.44 -10.21
C PRO A 59 -6.50 6.36 -9.13
N ILE A 60 -5.94 5.21 -9.51
CA ILE A 60 -5.76 4.07 -8.61
C ILE A 60 -4.27 3.91 -8.28
N LEU A 61 -3.92 3.88 -7.00
CA LEU A 61 -2.60 3.49 -6.52
C LEU A 61 -2.61 2.04 -6.03
N LEU A 62 -1.88 1.17 -6.73
CA LEU A 62 -1.65 -0.21 -6.32
C LEU A 62 -0.37 -0.29 -5.47
N VAL A 63 -0.46 -0.93 -4.31
CA VAL A 63 0.64 -1.04 -3.34
C VAL A 63 0.99 -2.51 -3.13
N HIS A 64 2.24 -2.86 -3.37
CA HIS A 64 2.70 -4.24 -3.44
C HIS A 64 2.91 -4.88 -2.06
N GLY A 65 2.99 -6.21 -2.00
CA GLY A 65 3.24 -6.98 -0.79
C GLY A 65 4.72 -7.22 -0.50
N THR A 66 5.01 -8.15 0.41
CA THR A 66 6.37 -8.56 0.76
C THR A 66 6.99 -9.36 -0.39
N PHE A 67 8.30 -9.21 -0.59
CA PHE A 67 9.10 -9.86 -1.64
C PHE A 67 8.79 -9.45 -3.09
N THR A 68 7.87 -8.51 -3.32
CA THR A 68 7.54 -8.03 -4.67
C THR A 68 8.00 -6.59 -4.90
N ALA A 69 7.69 -6.05 -6.08
CA ALA A 69 7.81 -4.63 -6.42
C ALA A 69 6.48 -4.11 -6.96
N GLY A 70 6.29 -2.79 -6.97
CA GLY A 70 5.05 -2.11 -7.33
C GLY A 70 4.46 -2.60 -8.65
N TRP A 71 5.16 -2.33 -9.75
CA TRP A 71 4.68 -2.71 -11.09
C TRP A 71 4.65 -4.22 -11.31
N GLU A 72 5.74 -4.91 -10.95
CA GLU A 72 5.94 -6.37 -11.10
C GLU A 72 4.79 -7.20 -10.51
N GLN A 73 4.25 -6.79 -9.36
CA GLN A 73 3.16 -7.52 -8.72
C GLN A 73 1.86 -7.52 -9.54
N TYR A 74 1.61 -6.46 -10.29
CA TYR A 74 0.29 -6.18 -10.87
C TYR A 74 0.25 -6.14 -12.40
N GLU A 75 1.41 -6.20 -13.07
CA GLU A 75 1.49 -5.98 -14.52
C GLU A 75 0.81 -7.06 -15.36
N TRP A 76 0.64 -8.26 -14.80
CA TRP A 76 -0.06 -9.38 -15.41
C TRP A 76 -1.51 -9.53 -14.92
N SER A 77 -1.95 -8.70 -13.96
CA SER A 77 -3.26 -8.81 -13.31
C SER A 77 -4.05 -7.50 -13.29
N TYR A 78 -3.91 -6.71 -12.23
CA TYR A 78 -4.75 -5.55 -11.97
C TYR A 78 -4.47 -4.43 -12.98
N ILE A 79 -3.21 -4.18 -13.35
CA ILE A 79 -2.85 -3.08 -14.26
C ILE A 79 -3.56 -3.21 -15.63
N PRO A 80 -3.46 -4.32 -16.38
CA PRO A 80 -4.07 -4.42 -17.70
C PRO A 80 -5.60 -4.33 -17.62
N VAL A 81 -6.23 -5.01 -16.65
CA VAL A 81 -7.68 -5.02 -16.49
C VAL A 81 -8.20 -3.63 -16.12
N LEU A 82 -7.57 -2.94 -15.16
CA LEU A 82 -7.96 -1.58 -14.78
C LEU A 82 -7.74 -0.58 -15.93
N SER A 83 -6.65 -0.72 -16.68
CA SER A 83 -6.37 0.13 -17.84
C SER A 83 -7.42 -0.07 -18.95
N GLU A 84 -7.82 -1.32 -19.23
CA GLU A 84 -8.90 -1.61 -20.20
C GLU A 84 -10.25 -1.04 -19.74
N LEU A 85 -10.50 -1.05 -18.42
CA LEU A 85 -11.65 -0.40 -17.83
C LEU A 85 -11.53 1.13 -17.80
N GLY A 86 -10.42 1.71 -18.25
CA GLY A 86 -10.21 3.15 -18.35
C GLY A 86 -9.88 3.83 -17.03
N TYR A 87 -9.16 3.17 -16.12
CA TYR A 87 -8.56 3.84 -14.96
C TYR A 87 -7.14 4.31 -15.27
N ASP A 88 -6.76 5.44 -14.67
CA ASP A 88 -5.36 5.83 -14.58
C ASP A 88 -4.72 5.06 -13.42
N VAL A 89 -3.73 4.20 -13.71
CA VAL A 89 -3.16 3.27 -12.72
C VAL A 89 -1.73 3.67 -12.38
N CYS A 90 -1.47 3.79 -11.09
CA CYS A 90 -0.17 4.05 -10.51
C CYS A 90 0.27 2.89 -9.62
N THR A 91 1.58 2.71 -9.52
CA THR A 91 2.24 1.81 -8.58
C THR A 91 3.38 2.57 -7.90
N THR A 92 3.68 2.20 -6.66
CA THR A 92 4.90 2.66 -5.98
C THR A 92 5.71 1.46 -5.54
N THR A 93 7.04 1.56 -5.60
CA THR A 93 7.96 0.49 -5.17
C THR A 93 8.82 0.99 -4.02
N TYR A 94 8.69 0.41 -2.84
CA TYR A 94 9.63 0.69 -1.76
C TYR A 94 10.84 -0.26 -1.81
N PRO A 95 12.00 0.15 -1.25
CA PRO A 95 13.26 -0.56 -1.41
C PRO A 95 13.23 -2.01 -0.94
N ASP A 96 14.15 -2.80 -1.51
CA ASP A 96 14.47 -4.16 -1.07
C ASP A 96 13.23 -5.06 -0.96
N ARG A 97 12.27 -4.86 -1.86
CA ARG A 97 11.07 -5.68 -1.97
C ARG A 97 10.27 -5.74 -0.66
N GLY A 98 10.28 -4.64 0.10
CA GLY A 98 9.52 -4.51 1.34
C GLY A 98 10.13 -5.16 2.57
N LEU A 99 11.39 -5.61 2.52
CA LEU A 99 12.01 -6.32 3.64
C LEU A 99 12.48 -5.39 4.78
N GLY A 100 12.64 -4.10 4.49
CA GLY A 100 13.12 -3.09 5.44
C GLY A 100 12.08 -2.60 6.45
N ASP A 101 12.43 -1.53 7.17
CA ASP A 101 11.51 -0.84 8.10
C ASP A 101 10.30 -0.26 7.35
N LEU A 102 9.10 -0.70 7.73
CA LEU A 102 7.84 -0.29 7.11
C LEU A 102 7.57 1.22 7.26
N GLN A 103 8.14 1.86 8.28
CA GLN A 103 8.04 3.31 8.47
C GLN A 103 8.76 4.08 7.36
N ASN A 104 9.86 3.51 6.82
CA ASN A 104 10.54 4.06 5.64
C ASN A 104 9.75 3.76 4.37
N SER A 105 9.17 2.55 4.28
CA SER A 105 8.34 2.16 3.13
C SER A 105 7.13 3.08 2.99
N ALA A 106 6.57 3.56 4.11
CA ALA A 106 5.44 4.47 4.11
C ALA A 106 5.75 5.82 3.44
N GLU A 107 6.99 6.29 3.47
CA GLU A 107 7.38 7.55 2.81
C GLU A 107 7.15 7.51 1.30
N TYR A 108 7.33 6.34 0.67
CA TYR A 108 7.06 6.10 -0.75
C TYR A 108 5.57 6.23 -1.07
N VAL A 109 4.70 5.72 -0.19
CA VAL A 109 3.25 5.85 -0.33
C VAL A 109 2.79 7.29 -0.07
N VAL A 110 3.34 7.96 0.94
CA VAL A 110 3.06 9.40 1.21
C VAL A 110 3.39 10.24 -0.03
N HIS A 111 4.57 10.02 -0.61
CA HIS A 111 4.98 10.70 -1.84
C HIS A 111 4.05 10.40 -3.00
N ALA A 112 3.75 9.12 -3.26
CA ALA A 112 2.86 8.70 -4.34
C ALA A 112 1.48 9.36 -4.24
N LEU A 113 0.86 9.32 -3.05
CA LEU A 113 -0.46 9.91 -2.81
C LEU A 113 -0.45 11.42 -3.06
N ARG A 114 0.54 12.13 -2.48
CA ARG A 114 0.69 13.58 -2.71
C ARG A 114 0.88 13.89 -4.18
N ARG A 115 1.77 13.16 -4.87
CA ARG A 115 2.11 13.42 -6.28
C ARG A 115 0.93 13.16 -7.21
N ILE A 116 0.21 12.05 -7.05
CA ILE A 116 -0.97 11.74 -7.85
C ILE A 116 -2.06 12.79 -7.60
N HIS A 117 -2.29 13.16 -6.35
CA HIS A 117 -3.25 14.20 -5.99
C HIS A 117 -2.89 15.56 -6.60
N GLU A 118 -1.61 15.94 -6.53
CA GLU A 118 -1.06 17.16 -7.10
C GLU A 118 -1.23 17.22 -8.63
N MET A 119 -0.86 16.14 -9.33
CA MET A 119 -0.89 16.08 -10.79
C MET A 119 -2.32 16.06 -11.35
N THR A 120 -3.26 15.50 -10.61
CA THR A 120 -4.62 15.26 -11.11
C THR A 120 -5.69 16.16 -10.50
N GLY A 121 -5.42 16.78 -9.34
CA GLY A 121 -6.40 17.51 -8.54
C GLY A 121 -7.51 16.62 -7.96
N ARG A 122 -7.34 15.29 -7.95
CA ARG A 122 -8.34 14.30 -7.55
C ARG A 122 -7.86 13.48 -6.36
N LYS A 123 -8.77 13.01 -5.51
CA LYS A 123 -8.46 11.98 -4.52
C LYS A 123 -8.14 10.64 -5.22
N VAL A 124 -7.37 9.81 -4.54
CA VAL A 124 -6.81 8.56 -5.04
C VAL A 124 -7.53 7.38 -4.39
N ALA A 125 -7.87 6.38 -5.20
CA ALA A 125 -8.27 5.07 -4.71
C ALA A 125 -7.02 4.21 -4.48
N VAL A 126 -6.87 3.62 -3.30
CA VAL A 126 -5.73 2.77 -2.95
C VAL A 126 -6.16 1.32 -2.91
N ILE A 127 -5.42 0.45 -3.58
CA ILE A 127 -5.55 -1.01 -3.43
C ILE A 127 -4.24 -1.56 -2.91
N GLY A 128 -4.27 -2.07 -1.68
CA GLY A 128 -3.14 -2.74 -1.04
C GLY A 128 -3.36 -4.24 -0.94
N HIS A 129 -2.31 -5.01 -1.19
CA HIS A 129 -2.31 -6.45 -0.96
C HIS A 129 -1.21 -6.84 0.04
N SER A 130 -1.52 -7.70 1.02
CA SER A 130 -0.56 -8.19 2.01
C SER A 130 0.09 -7.04 2.80
N GLN A 131 1.42 -6.98 2.89
CA GLN A 131 2.16 -5.83 3.43
C GLN A 131 1.76 -4.48 2.79
N GLY A 132 1.32 -4.49 1.53
CA GLY A 132 0.82 -3.31 0.82
C GLY A 132 -0.44 -2.71 1.44
N VAL A 133 -1.02 -3.34 2.46
CA VAL A 133 -2.04 -2.75 3.33
C VAL A 133 -1.41 -2.02 4.53
N ALA A 134 -0.44 -2.63 5.20
CA ALA A 134 0.20 -2.06 6.39
C ALA A 134 0.91 -0.73 6.07
N VAL A 135 1.55 -0.64 4.90
CA VAL A 135 2.34 0.53 4.52
C VAL A 135 1.46 1.77 4.27
N PRO A 136 0.37 1.74 3.47
CA PRO A 136 -0.52 2.88 3.33
C PRO A 136 -1.28 3.23 4.61
N ARG A 137 -1.62 2.25 5.47
CA ARG A 137 -2.21 2.55 6.78
C ARG A 137 -1.30 3.44 7.63
N TRP A 138 -0.01 3.14 7.66
CA TRP A 138 0.98 3.98 8.33
C TRP A 138 1.06 5.38 7.72
N ALA A 139 1.09 5.48 6.38
CA ALA A 139 1.08 6.76 5.67
C ALA A 139 -0.15 7.62 6.03
N ILE A 140 -1.34 7.04 5.94
CA ILE A 140 -2.62 7.68 6.27
C ILE A 140 -2.65 8.09 7.75
N LYS A 141 -2.11 7.26 8.66
CA LYS A 141 -2.10 7.53 10.10
C LYS A 141 -1.28 8.77 10.48
N TRP A 142 -0.12 8.96 9.85
CA TRP A 142 0.86 9.94 10.33
C TRP A 142 1.04 11.16 9.42
N TRP A 143 0.59 11.13 8.16
CA TRP A 143 0.63 12.26 7.24
C TRP A 143 -0.78 12.68 6.83
N ALA A 144 -1.24 13.83 7.33
CA ALA A 144 -2.58 14.32 7.03
C ALA A 144 -2.77 14.59 5.53
N SER A 145 -1.78 15.13 4.84
CA SER A 145 -1.78 15.38 3.40
C SER A 145 -1.91 14.10 2.58
N ALA A 146 -1.30 13.00 3.02
CA ALA A 146 -1.48 11.69 2.40
C ALA A 146 -2.91 11.16 2.65
N ARG A 147 -3.43 11.32 3.88
CA ARG A 147 -4.80 10.96 4.24
C ARG A 147 -5.85 11.71 3.43
N GLU A 148 -5.72 13.03 3.32
CA GLU A 148 -6.66 13.87 2.56
C GLU A 148 -6.62 13.59 1.05
N ALA A 149 -5.53 13.01 0.56
CA ALA A 149 -5.39 12.58 -0.83
C ALA A 149 -6.13 11.27 -1.14
N VAL A 150 -6.66 10.54 -0.15
CA VAL A 150 -7.31 9.23 -0.33
C VAL A 150 -8.84 9.37 -0.29
N ASP A 151 -9.53 8.65 -1.18
CA ASP A 151 -10.99 8.50 -1.16
C ASP A 151 -11.39 7.11 -0.65
N ASP A 152 -10.81 6.08 -1.26
CA ASP A 152 -11.04 4.67 -0.95
C ASP A 152 -9.73 3.98 -0.60
N PHE A 153 -9.79 3.09 0.38
CA PHE A 153 -8.72 2.14 0.65
C PHE A 153 -9.25 0.72 0.71
N VAL A 154 -8.99 -0.03 -0.36
CA VAL A 154 -9.25 -1.46 -0.47
C VAL A 154 -8.03 -2.22 0.05
N MET A 155 -8.25 -3.00 1.10
CA MET A 155 -7.24 -3.73 1.85
C MET A 155 -7.46 -5.23 1.65
N ILE A 156 -6.64 -5.86 0.81
CA ILE A 156 -6.79 -7.26 0.45
C ILE A 156 -5.75 -8.08 1.21
N ALA A 157 -6.21 -9.06 2.00
CA ALA A 157 -5.33 -9.95 2.79
C ALA A 157 -4.27 -9.18 3.61
N GLY A 158 -4.65 -8.00 4.15
CA GLY A 158 -3.74 -7.13 4.89
C GLY A 158 -3.57 -7.56 6.35
N PRO A 159 -2.36 -7.50 6.94
CA PRO A 159 -2.14 -7.81 8.35
C PRO A 159 -2.56 -6.62 9.24
N ASN A 160 -3.84 -6.27 9.26
CA ASN A 160 -4.34 -5.06 9.90
C ASN A 160 -4.16 -5.02 11.43
N GLN A 161 -4.23 -6.17 12.10
CA GLN A 161 -3.87 -6.33 13.51
C GLN A 161 -2.48 -6.97 13.67
N GLY A 162 -1.70 -7.06 12.60
CA GLY A 162 -0.56 -7.96 12.46
C GLY A 162 -0.98 -9.40 12.14
N THR A 163 -0.03 -10.33 12.18
CA THR A 163 -0.28 -11.77 12.00
C THR A 163 0.36 -12.58 13.13
N ALA A 164 -0.38 -13.57 13.62
CA ALA A 164 -0.01 -14.43 14.76
C ALA A 164 0.47 -15.80 14.28
N ILE A 165 1.45 -15.83 13.36
CA ILE A 165 2.11 -17.07 12.97
C ILE A 165 3.24 -17.36 13.96
N ALA A 166 3.15 -18.53 14.60
CA ALA A 166 4.05 -18.94 15.69
C ALA A 166 5.52 -19.11 15.27
N ASP A 167 5.77 -19.34 13.98
CA ASP A 167 7.11 -19.53 13.42
C ASP A 167 7.34 -18.57 12.24
N PRO A 168 8.11 -17.47 12.45
CA PRO A 168 8.45 -16.56 11.37
C PRO A 168 9.31 -17.18 10.27
N LEU A 169 10.05 -18.26 10.55
CA LEU A 169 10.72 -19.02 9.50
C LEU A 169 9.70 -19.69 8.59
N ALA A 170 8.61 -20.21 9.14
CA ALA A 170 7.54 -20.78 8.33
C ALA A 170 6.87 -19.72 7.42
N ILE A 171 6.80 -18.45 7.84
CA ILE A 171 6.35 -17.35 6.98
C ILE A 171 7.32 -17.17 5.81
N LEU A 172 8.62 -17.12 6.12
CA LEU A 172 9.68 -16.94 5.11
C LEU A 172 9.71 -18.10 4.11
N GLU A 173 9.64 -19.34 4.58
CA GLU A 173 9.62 -20.54 3.74
C GLU A 173 8.39 -20.58 2.85
N ARG A 174 7.20 -20.20 3.37
CA ARG A 174 5.96 -20.10 2.58
C ARG A 174 6.07 -19.04 1.48
N LEU A 175 6.58 -17.86 1.83
CA LEU A 175 6.77 -16.76 0.87
C LEU A 175 7.78 -17.10 -0.22
N LEU A 176 8.88 -17.78 0.14
CA LEU A 176 9.92 -18.16 -0.80
C LEU A 176 9.62 -19.48 -1.55
N GLY A 177 8.64 -20.26 -1.08
CA GLY A 177 8.34 -21.59 -1.62
C GLY A 177 9.50 -22.59 -1.46
N ILE A 178 10.38 -22.40 -0.48
CA ILE A 178 11.54 -23.27 -0.22
C ILE A 178 11.62 -23.64 1.27
N GLU A 179 11.99 -24.88 1.56
CA GLU A 179 12.41 -25.27 2.91
C GLU A 179 13.84 -24.81 3.15
N LEU A 180 14.09 -24.08 4.23
CA LEU A 180 15.41 -23.63 4.62
C LEU A 180 15.97 -24.60 5.67
N PRO A 181 17.22 -25.07 5.56
CA PRO A 181 17.84 -25.97 6.53
C PRO A 181 18.27 -25.22 7.81
N LEU A 182 17.43 -24.29 8.29
CA LEU A 182 17.67 -23.43 9.43
C LEU A 182 16.79 -23.94 10.57
N THR A 183 17.40 -24.17 11.73
CA THR A 183 16.70 -24.58 12.95
C THR A 183 17.04 -23.59 14.04
N GLY A 184 16.04 -22.85 14.54
CA GLY A 184 16.23 -21.97 15.68
C GLY A 184 15.30 -20.76 15.70
N ALA A 185 14.77 -20.47 16.89
CA ALA A 185 13.95 -19.28 17.18
C ALA A 185 14.76 -17.96 17.19
N ASP A 186 16.08 -18.02 17.03
CA ASP A 186 17.01 -16.88 17.13
C ASP A 186 17.55 -16.41 15.77
N LEU A 187 17.00 -16.86 14.64
CA LEU A 187 17.45 -16.37 13.33
C LEU A 187 17.00 -14.91 13.16
N PRO A 188 17.90 -13.98 12.80
CA PRO A 188 17.49 -12.62 12.51
C PRO A 188 16.63 -12.62 11.23
N LEU A 189 15.50 -11.93 11.29
CA LEU A 189 14.48 -11.87 10.24
C LEU A 189 14.42 -10.47 9.65
N PRO A 190 13.91 -10.29 8.42
CA PRO A 190 13.67 -8.97 7.88
C PRO A 190 12.87 -8.07 8.85
N ALA A 191 13.25 -6.81 8.97
CA ALA A 191 12.62 -5.82 9.86
C ALA A 191 11.09 -5.77 9.70
N ALA A 192 10.59 -5.85 8.46
CA ALA A 192 9.16 -5.87 8.15
C ALA A 192 8.40 -7.01 8.84
N PHE A 193 9.03 -8.17 9.03
CA PHE A 193 8.38 -9.35 9.62
C PHE A 193 8.08 -9.10 11.10
N HIS A 194 9.03 -8.49 11.82
CA HIS A 194 8.82 -8.09 13.21
C HIS A 194 7.72 -7.03 13.32
N GLN A 195 7.67 -6.07 12.40
CA GLN A 195 6.65 -5.02 12.40
C GLN A 195 5.26 -5.53 12.02
N MET A 196 5.15 -6.57 11.20
CA MET A 196 3.87 -7.22 10.87
C MET A 196 3.43 -8.28 11.87
N ALA A 197 4.27 -8.63 12.85
CA ALA A 197 3.89 -9.56 13.89
C ALA A 197 2.71 -9.01 14.71
N TYR A 198 1.81 -9.90 15.12
CA TYR A 198 0.69 -9.54 15.99
C TYR A 198 1.20 -8.92 17.30
N GLY A 199 0.68 -7.75 17.66
CA GLY A 199 1.09 -7.03 18.88
C GLY A 199 2.44 -6.31 18.80
N SER A 200 3.06 -6.23 17.62
CA SER A 200 4.23 -5.38 17.38
C SER A 200 3.95 -3.92 17.74
N GLN A 201 4.99 -3.16 18.04
CA GLN A 201 4.91 -1.74 18.32
C GLN A 201 4.34 -0.96 17.14
N PHE A 202 4.71 -1.36 15.92
CA PHE A 202 4.20 -0.81 14.66
C PHE A 202 2.69 -1.05 14.54
N MET A 203 2.20 -2.26 14.79
CA MET A 203 0.76 -2.56 14.70
C MET A 203 -0.02 -1.84 15.79
N ARG A 204 0.50 -1.79 17.02
CA ARG A 204 -0.09 -1.02 18.11
C ARG A 204 -0.20 0.46 17.77
N ALA A 205 0.86 1.06 17.24
CA ALA A 205 0.87 2.46 16.85
C ALA A 205 -0.04 2.74 15.63
N SER A 206 -0.12 1.82 14.67
CA SER A 206 -1.04 1.90 13.54
C SER A 206 -2.51 1.91 13.98
N ASN A 207 -2.83 1.10 14.98
CA ASN A 207 -4.20 0.89 15.48
C ASN A 207 -4.55 1.80 16.67
N TRP A 208 -3.62 2.65 17.13
CA TRP A 208 -3.79 3.46 18.32
C TRP A 208 -4.86 4.54 18.14
N GLN A 209 -5.81 4.62 19.09
CA GLN A 209 -7.01 5.46 19.03
C GLN A 209 -7.92 5.12 17.84
N ASP A 210 -7.69 5.79 16.71
CA ASP A 210 -8.47 5.67 15.49
C ASP A 210 -7.71 4.81 14.48
N GLU A 211 -8.32 3.67 14.15
CA GLU A 211 -7.78 2.63 13.30
C GLU A 211 -7.95 2.92 11.80
N THR A 212 -8.94 3.76 11.48
CA THR A 212 -9.40 4.11 10.14
C THR A 212 -9.61 5.62 10.03
N PRO A 213 -8.53 6.42 10.15
CA PRO A 213 -8.66 7.86 10.32
C PRO A 213 -8.91 8.61 9.02
N GLY A 214 -9.77 9.63 9.10
CA GLY A 214 -10.10 10.51 7.98
C GLY A 214 -11.45 10.18 7.33
N ASP A 215 -11.80 10.98 6.34
CA ASP A 215 -13.00 10.75 5.52
C ASP A 215 -12.62 9.85 4.33
N ILE A 216 -12.32 8.59 4.64
CA ILE A 216 -11.91 7.53 3.71
C ILE A 216 -12.87 6.34 3.87
N SER A 217 -13.23 5.73 2.75
CA SER A 217 -13.98 4.47 2.73
C SER A 217 -13.01 3.29 2.79
N TYR A 218 -13.11 2.45 3.82
CA TYR A 218 -12.23 1.32 4.06
C TYR A 218 -12.93 0.00 3.76
N THR A 219 -12.33 -0.80 2.87
CA THR A 219 -12.84 -2.12 2.51
C THR A 219 -11.78 -3.17 2.78
N ALA A 220 -11.94 -3.96 3.84
CA ALA A 220 -11.09 -5.12 4.11
C ALA A 220 -11.68 -6.38 3.45
N ILE A 221 -10.88 -7.09 2.65
CA ILE A 221 -11.29 -8.33 1.98
C ILE A 221 -10.29 -9.43 2.38
N TYR A 222 -10.79 -10.54 2.90
CA TYR A 222 -9.97 -11.64 3.42
C TYR A 222 -10.65 -13.00 3.24
N THR A 223 -9.90 -14.07 3.49
CA THR A 223 -10.28 -15.47 3.20
C THR A 223 -9.91 -16.39 4.34
N LEU A 224 -10.74 -17.40 4.62
CA LEU A 224 -10.44 -18.47 5.58
C LEU A 224 -9.18 -19.27 5.23
N PHE A 225 -8.77 -19.25 3.96
CA PHE A 225 -7.65 -20.03 3.44
C PHE A 225 -6.34 -19.24 3.36
N ASP A 226 -6.30 -18.03 3.91
CA ASP A 226 -5.08 -17.24 3.99
C ASP A 226 -4.05 -17.93 4.88
N GLU A 227 -2.90 -18.32 4.38
CA GLU A 227 -1.89 -19.03 5.15
C GLU A 227 -0.85 -18.13 5.82
N LEU A 228 -0.92 -16.80 5.61
CA LEU A 228 0.05 -15.82 6.08
C LEU A 228 -0.52 -14.80 7.08
N VAL A 229 -1.82 -14.50 6.98
CA VAL A 229 -2.51 -13.51 7.82
C VAL A 229 -3.55 -14.22 8.68
N GLN A 230 -3.15 -14.56 9.91
CA GLN A 230 -3.93 -15.38 10.83
C GLN A 230 -3.93 -14.79 12.25
N PRO A 231 -4.96 -15.04 13.08
CA PRO A 231 -6.16 -15.83 12.77
C PRO A 231 -7.20 -15.09 11.91
N VAL A 232 -7.98 -15.84 11.12
CA VAL A 232 -9.18 -15.32 10.43
C VAL A 232 -10.45 -15.45 11.30
N THR A 233 -10.46 -16.39 12.25
CA THR A 233 -11.60 -16.62 13.15
C THR A 233 -11.13 -16.84 14.59
N PRO A 234 -11.94 -16.53 15.61
CA PRO A 234 -13.25 -15.86 15.53
C PRO A 234 -13.16 -14.35 15.31
N VAL A 235 -11.99 -13.74 15.51
CA VAL A 235 -11.72 -12.32 15.25
C VAL A 235 -10.65 -12.25 14.15
N PRO A 236 -10.99 -11.81 12.93
CA PRO A 236 -10.04 -11.75 11.83
C PRO A 236 -9.02 -10.62 12.03
N VAL A 237 -7.74 -10.95 12.03
CA VAL A 237 -6.67 -9.94 12.08
C VAL A 237 -6.57 -9.10 10.81
N ALA A 238 -7.18 -9.56 9.72
CA ALA A 238 -7.28 -8.80 8.47
C ALA A 238 -8.40 -7.76 8.49
N ALA A 239 -9.32 -7.79 9.46
CA ALA A 239 -10.34 -6.78 9.59
C ALA A 239 -9.81 -5.50 10.26
N VAL A 240 -10.50 -4.39 9.99
CA VAL A 240 -10.35 -3.13 10.74
C VAL A 240 -11.66 -2.73 11.39
N ASP A 241 -11.60 -2.04 12.53
CA ASP A 241 -12.78 -1.56 13.24
C ASP A 241 -13.83 -2.67 13.49
N PHE A 242 -13.34 -3.90 13.69
CA PHE A 242 -14.17 -5.09 13.76
C PHE A 242 -15.18 -4.99 14.91
N GLY A 243 -16.47 -5.06 14.57
CA GLY A 243 -17.57 -4.94 15.54
C GLY A 243 -17.81 -3.52 16.09
N LYS A 244 -17.10 -2.48 15.60
CA LYS A 244 -17.27 -1.09 16.07
C LYS A 244 -18.43 -0.34 15.38
N GLY A 245 -18.96 -0.87 14.28
CA GLY A 245 -20.11 -0.29 13.58
C GLY A 245 -19.80 1.01 12.83
N ASN A 246 -18.56 1.20 12.39
CA ASN A 246 -18.14 2.36 11.60
C ASN A 246 -18.79 2.29 10.20
N PRO A 247 -19.59 3.30 9.79
CA PRO A 247 -20.31 3.27 8.50
C PRO A 247 -19.38 3.41 7.28
N ASN A 248 -18.15 3.90 7.47
CA ASN A 248 -17.15 4.02 6.40
C ASN A 248 -16.29 2.76 6.27
N VAL A 249 -16.59 1.69 7.02
CA VAL A 249 -15.82 0.45 7.03
C VAL A 249 -16.69 -0.74 6.64
N THR A 250 -16.17 -1.59 5.75
CA THR A 250 -16.71 -2.93 5.53
C THR A 250 -15.60 -3.97 5.65
N ASN A 251 -15.95 -5.11 6.25
CA ASN A 251 -15.05 -6.26 6.42
C ASN A 251 -15.70 -7.47 5.77
N LEU A 252 -15.11 -7.96 4.69
CA LEU A 252 -15.68 -8.98 3.82
C LEU A 252 -14.85 -10.25 3.88
N LEU A 253 -15.41 -11.29 4.49
CA LEU A 253 -14.89 -12.65 4.38
C LEU A 253 -15.44 -13.26 3.08
N LEU A 254 -14.57 -13.70 2.16
CA LEU A 254 -15.01 -14.29 0.89
C LEU A 254 -15.98 -15.45 1.09
N GLN A 255 -15.82 -16.25 2.14
CA GLN A 255 -16.66 -17.41 2.41
C GLN A 255 -18.06 -17.06 2.94
N ASP A 256 -18.28 -15.83 3.42
CA ASP A 256 -19.63 -15.35 3.74
C ASP A 256 -20.44 -15.05 2.48
N LEU A 257 -19.77 -14.63 1.40
CA LEU A 257 -20.38 -14.41 0.08
C LEU A 257 -20.46 -15.71 -0.74
N CYS A 258 -19.34 -16.42 -0.81
CA CYS A 258 -19.18 -17.63 -1.62
C CYS A 258 -18.78 -18.81 -0.73
N PRO A 259 -19.75 -19.53 -0.13
CA PRO A 259 -19.46 -20.69 0.72
C PRO A 259 -18.62 -21.74 0.00
N GLY A 260 -17.51 -22.15 0.60
CA GLY A 260 -16.58 -23.14 0.03
C GLY A 260 -15.64 -22.60 -1.05
N TYR A 261 -15.64 -21.29 -1.31
CA TYR A 261 -14.71 -20.66 -2.23
C TYR A 261 -13.30 -20.66 -1.65
N VAL A 262 -12.34 -21.24 -2.39
CA VAL A 262 -10.96 -21.43 -1.93
C VAL A 262 -10.06 -20.46 -2.68
N MET A 263 -9.58 -19.45 -1.97
CA MET A 263 -8.55 -18.52 -2.43
C MET A 263 -7.54 -18.35 -1.29
N GLU A 264 -6.27 -18.68 -1.56
CA GLU A 264 -5.15 -18.49 -0.62
C GLU A 264 -4.61 -17.05 -0.71
N HIS A 265 -3.60 -16.74 0.11
CA HIS A 265 -3.10 -15.37 0.30
C HIS A 265 -2.69 -14.66 -1.00
N ALA A 266 -1.99 -15.32 -1.92
CA ALA A 266 -1.57 -14.68 -3.17
C ALA A 266 -2.73 -14.51 -4.15
N LEU A 267 -3.54 -15.56 -4.37
CA LEU A 267 -4.63 -15.55 -5.35
C LEU A 267 -5.72 -14.51 -5.03
N ILE A 268 -6.08 -14.33 -3.75
CA ILE A 268 -7.09 -13.33 -3.36
C ILE A 268 -6.68 -11.91 -3.78
N GLY A 269 -5.39 -11.56 -3.66
CA GLY A 269 -4.87 -10.23 -3.98
C GLY A 269 -4.55 -9.98 -5.44
N LEU A 270 -4.35 -11.05 -6.23
CA LEU A 270 -3.73 -10.92 -7.55
C LEU A 270 -4.59 -11.46 -8.69
N ALA A 271 -5.51 -12.39 -8.43
CA ALA A 271 -6.16 -13.16 -9.49
C ALA A 271 -7.68 -13.29 -9.31
N ASP A 272 -8.15 -13.21 -8.07
CA ASP A 272 -9.53 -13.49 -7.72
C ASP A 272 -10.50 -12.42 -8.28
N ALA A 273 -11.39 -12.84 -9.17
CA ALA A 273 -12.38 -11.95 -9.77
C ALA A 273 -13.45 -11.50 -8.76
N VAL A 274 -13.76 -12.28 -7.73
CA VAL A 274 -14.71 -11.86 -6.67
C VAL A 274 -14.14 -10.64 -5.94
N THR A 275 -12.90 -10.75 -5.47
CA THR A 275 -12.17 -9.66 -4.79
C THR A 275 -12.00 -8.45 -5.70
N PHE A 276 -11.63 -8.66 -6.97
CA PHE A 276 -11.49 -7.56 -7.93
C PHE A 276 -12.80 -6.78 -8.12
N ASN A 277 -13.94 -7.47 -8.27
CA ASN A 277 -15.23 -6.80 -8.43
C ASN A 277 -15.68 -6.08 -7.14
N LEU A 278 -15.39 -6.63 -5.97
CA LEU A 278 -15.62 -5.95 -4.69
C LEU A 278 -14.74 -4.69 -4.54
N ALA A 279 -13.48 -4.76 -4.96
CA ALA A 279 -12.58 -3.60 -4.98
C ALA A 279 -13.10 -2.51 -5.93
N LEU A 280 -13.50 -2.91 -7.15
CA LEU A 280 -14.05 -2.01 -8.15
C LEU A 280 -15.38 -1.39 -7.71
N ASP A 281 -16.18 -2.14 -6.97
CA ASP A 281 -17.42 -1.67 -6.39
C ASP A 281 -17.20 -0.58 -5.33
N ALA A 282 -16.20 -0.73 -4.45
CA ALA A 282 -15.80 0.34 -3.52
C ALA A 282 -15.41 1.61 -4.28
N ILE A 283 -14.48 1.48 -5.24
CA ILE A 283 -13.90 2.62 -5.96
C ILE A 283 -14.92 3.41 -6.81
N ASN A 284 -16.00 2.76 -7.25
CA ASN A 284 -16.99 3.39 -8.13
C ASN A 284 -18.18 4.01 -7.41
N HIS A 285 -18.25 3.92 -6.09
CA HIS A 285 -19.43 4.34 -5.36
C HIS A 285 -19.07 5.02 -4.05
N PRO A 286 -19.90 5.96 -3.56
CA PRO A 286 -19.70 6.51 -2.23
C PRO A 286 -19.79 5.42 -1.14
N GLY A 287 -18.83 5.45 -0.22
CA GLY A 287 -18.73 4.50 0.87
C GLY A 287 -17.99 3.22 0.48
N PRO A 288 -17.76 2.31 1.44
CA PRO A 288 -17.02 1.08 1.19
C PRO A 288 -17.79 0.11 0.26
N ALA A 289 -17.13 -1.00 -0.10
CA ALA A 289 -17.73 -2.03 -0.95
C ALA A 289 -19.07 -2.56 -0.39
N ASN A 290 -19.98 -2.85 -1.31
CA ASN A 290 -21.26 -3.44 -1.04
C ASN A 290 -21.45 -4.70 -1.90
N ILE A 291 -21.66 -5.83 -1.23
CA ILE A 291 -21.79 -7.14 -1.88
C ILE A 291 -22.88 -7.14 -2.97
N GLU A 292 -24.07 -6.61 -2.67
CA GLU A 292 -25.20 -6.65 -3.60
C GLU A 292 -24.95 -5.79 -4.84
N ARG A 293 -24.37 -4.60 -4.64
CA ARG A 293 -24.02 -3.68 -5.72
C ARG A 293 -22.91 -4.23 -6.62
N ALA A 294 -21.95 -4.94 -6.03
CA ALA A 294 -20.88 -5.64 -6.74
C ALA A 294 -21.40 -6.83 -7.58
N GLY A 295 -22.64 -7.30 -7.36
CA GLY A 295 -23.25 -8.42 -8.10
C GLY A 295 -23.69 -9.59 -7.24
N GLY A 296 -23.50 -9.51 -5.91
CA GLY A 296 -23.94 -10.51 -4.95
C GLY A 296 -23.38 -11.90 -5.25
N THR A 297 -24.20 -12.94 -5.06
CA THR A 297 -23.80 -14.34 -5.27
C THR A 297 -23.46 -14.68 -6.72
N ALA A 298 -23.79 -13.83 -7.70
CA ALA A 298 -23.41 -14.06 -9.09
C ALA A 298 -21.88 -14.00 -9.29
N LEU A 299 -21.17 -13.31 -8.39
CA LEU A 299 -19.71 -13.24 -8.39
C LEU A 299 -19.04 -14.61 -8.20
N CYS A 300 -19.66 -15.52 -7.43
CA CYS A 300 -19.06 -16.80 -7.04
C CYS A 300 -18.79 -17.77 -8.21
N GLY A 301 -19.37 -17.51 -9.38
CA GLY A 301 -19.16 -18.32 -10.59
C GLY A 301 -18.18 -17.71 -11.60
N LEU A 302 -17.59 -16.54 -11.28
CA LEU A 302 -16.66 -15.89 -12.18
C LEU A 302 -15.34 -16.69 -12.27
N PRO A 303 -14.73 -16.75 -13.46
CA PRO A 303 -13.37 -17.26 -13.58
C PRO A 303 -12.39 -16.30 -12.90
N LEU A 304 -11.14 -16.73 -12.73
CA LEU A 304 -10.05 -15.79 -12.44
C LEU A 304 -9.98 -14.69 -13.52
N LEU A 305 -9.33 -13.58 -13.21
CA LEU A 305 -9.18 -12.45 -14.14
C LEU A 305 -8.66 -12.91 -15.52
N PRO A 306 -9.25 -12.42 -16.63
CA PRO A 306 -9.12 -13.01 -17.97
C PRO A 306 -7.68 -13.04 -18.54
N GLU A 307 -6.82 -12.13 -18.11
CA GLU A 307 -5.41 -12.07 -18.55
C GLU A 307 -4.51 -13.16 -17.92
N LEU A 308 -5.02 -13.96 -16.99
CA LEU A 308 -4.32 -15.14 -16.43
C LEU A 308 -4.23 -16.33 -17.39
N SER A 309 -4.70 -16.20 -18.63
CA SER A 309 -4.58 -17.24 -19.66
C SER A 309 -3.14 -17.49 -20.12
N ILE A 310 -2.19 -16.67 -19.66
CA ILE A 310 -0.75 -16.82 -19.88
C ILE A 310 -0.20 -17.74 -18.79
N SER A 311 0.59 -18.73 -19.19
CA SER A 311 1.23 -19.71 -18.30
C SER A 311 2.17 -19.04 -17.29
N VAL A 312 1.65 -18.57 -16.15
CA VAL A 312 2.44 -18.14 -15.01
C VAL A 312 2.84 -19.39 -14.23
N PRO A 313 4.09 -19.91 -14.35
CA PRO A 313 4.43 -21.27 -13.93
C PRO A 313 4.45 -21.53 -12.41
N GLY A 314 3.97 -20.61 -11.58
CA GLY A 314 3.94 -20.75 -10.10
C GLY A 314 2.55 -20.63 -9.46
N LEU A 315 1.58 -20.03 -10.15
CA LEU A 315 0.24 -19.80 -9.59
C LEU A 315 -0.60 -21.09 -9.49
N ILE A 316 -0.29 -22.09 -10.35
CA ILE A 316 -1.00 -23.37 -10.42
C ILE A 316 -0.60 -24.34 -9.28
N SER A 317 0.50 -24.06 -8.57
CA SER A 317 1.05 -24.96 -7.54
C SER A 317 0.37 -24.89 -6.17
N GLY A 318 -0.61 -24.00 -5.94
CA GLY A 318 -1.46 -24.03 -4.75
C GLY A 318 -0.73 -23.78 -3.42
N GLY A 319 0.29 -22.92 -3.42
CA GLY A 319 0.86 -22.33 -2.20
C GLY A 319 1.27 -20.89 -2.46
N ALA A 320 1.45 -20.10 -1.40
CA ALA A 320 2.00 -18.72 -1.36
C ALA A 320 3.28 -18.43 -2.17
N ALA A 321 3.75 -19.35 -3.01
CA ALA A 321 4.75 -19.09 -4.02
C ALA A 321 4.22 -18.02 -4.99
N ILE A 322 4.51 -16.76 -4.63
CA ILE A 322 4.52 -15.64 -5.56
C ILE A 322 5.30 -16.16 -6.78
N PRO A 323 4.65 -16.30 -7.94
CA PRO A 323 5.21 -17.05 -9.06
C PRO A 323 6.61 -16.55 -9.32
N ALA A 324 7.56 -17.50 -9.25
CA ALA A 324 8.99 -17.34 -9.36
C ALA A 324 9.37 -15.93 -9.78
N LEU A 325 9.66 -15.09 -8.76
CA LEU A 325 10.21 -13.74 -8.85
C LEU A 325 11.01 -13.60 -10.15
N GLU A 326 10.35 -13.17 -11.23
CA GLU A 326 11.07 -12.67 -12.38
C GLU A 326 11.59 -11.34 -11.86
N PHE A 327 12.82 -11.41 -11.36
CA PHE A 327 13.55 -10.28 -10.82
C PHE A 327 13.91 -9.31 -11.97
N GLU A 328 12.94 -8.86 -12.76
CA GLU A 328 13.12 -7.73 -13.67
C GLU A 328 13.65 -6.53 -12.87
N ASN A 329 13.16 -6.36 -11.63
CA ASN A 329 13.67 -5.36 -10.68
C ASN A 329 14.85 -5.84 -9.82
N GLY A 330 15.44 -7.00 -10.13
CA GLY A 330 16.55 -7.59 -9.37
C GLY A 330 16.15 -8.18 -8.00
N PRO A 331 17.00 -9.04 -7.40
CA PRO A 331 16.83 -9.49 -6.01
C PRO A 331 16.96 -8.31 -5.02
N PRO A 332 16.48 -8.44 -3.77
CA PRO A 332 16.69 -7.38 -2.78
C PRO A 332 18.18 -7.13 -2.58
N SER A 333 18.59 -5.86 -2.49
CA SER A 333 19.99 -5.48 -2.26
C SER A 333 20.41 -5.73 -0.81
N ALA A 334 19.45 -5.67 0.12
CA ALA A 334 19.62 -6.06 1.51
C ALA A 334 18.40 -6.84 2.03
N LEU A 335 18.63 -7.84 2.88
CA LEU A 335 17.56 -8.61 3.54
C LEU A 335 17.04 -7.95 4.82
N HIS A 336 17.66 -6.85 5.27
CA HIS A 336 17.27 -6.09 6.47
C HIS A 336 17.08 -6.94 7.72
N LEU A 337 17.96 -7.92 7.92
CA LEU A 337 17.86 -8.86 9.04
C LEU A 337 18.08 -8.13 10.38
N SER A 338 17.14 -8.32 11.30
CA SER A 338 17.13 -7.75 12.64
C SER A 338 16.79 -8.81 13.68
N ALA A 339 17.37 -8.66 14.87
CA ALA A 339 17.07 -9.51 16.03
C ALA A 339 15.71 -9.18 16.67
N GLY A 340 15.10 -8.06 16.30
CA GLY A 340 13.81 -7.62 16.82
C GLY A 340 13.21 -6.49 16.01
N GLU A 341 12.05 -6.02 16.44
CA GLU A 341 11.36 -4.91 15.81
C GLU A 341 12.19 -3.61 15.85
N PRO A 342 12.34 -2.89 14.72
CA PRO A 342 12.92 -1.56 14.73
C PRO A 342 12.16 -0.62 15.68
N PRO A 343 12.84 0.33 16.34
CA PRO A 343 12.17 1.32 17.15
C PRO A 343 11.20 2.16 16.30
N LEU A 344 10.09 2.59 16.91
CA LEU A 344 9.20 3.55 16.27
C LEU A 344 9.92 4.88 16.07
N ARG A 345 9.52 5.60 15.02
CA ARG A 345 9.89 7.00 14.84
C ARG A 345 9.29 7.84 15.96
N ASP A 346 9.95 8.95 16.29
CA ASP A 346 9.55 9.85 17.38
C ASP A 346 8.09 10.31 17.29
N TYR A 347 7.57 10.55 16.07
CA TYR A 347 6.18 10.95 15.85
C TYR A 347 5.14 9.87 16.24
N ALA A 348 5.55 8.61 16.28
CA ALA A 348 4.70 7.47 16.60
C ALA A 348 4.92 6.94 18.03
N GLN A 349 5.95 7.42 18.73
CA GLN A 349 6.32 6.93 20.06
C GLN A 349 5.23 7.20 21.12
N THR A 350 4.46 8.29 20.98
CA THR A 350 3.37 8.67 21.88
C THR A 350 2.26 7.62 21.97
N ALA A 351 2.07 6.82 20.91
CA ALA A 351 1.14 5.70 20.91
C ALA A 351 1.55 4.61 21.92
N LEU A 352 2.86 4.37 22.07
CA LEU A 352 3.40 3.38 23.01
C LEU A 352 3.37 3.85 24.46
N ASP A 353 3.68 5.12 24.68
CA ASP A 353 3.75 5.71 26.02
C ASP A 353 2.36 5.75 26.68
N SER A 354 1.32 5.97 25.87
CA SER A 354 -0.08 5.98 26.31
C SER A 354 -0.56 4.58 26.73
N ASP A 355 -0.17 3.54 26.00
CA ASP A 355 -0.56 2.16 26.33
C ASP A 355 0.10 1.62 27.61
N GLN A 356 1.27 2.13 28.01
CA GLN A 356 1.92 1.72 29.27
C GLN A 356 1.32 2.38 30.51
N SER A 357 0.40 3.34 30.35
CA SER A 357 -0.23 4.09 31.44
C SER A 357 -1.67 3.64 31.76
N ASN A 358 -2.20 2.68 31.02
CA ASN A 358 -3.45 1.95 31.27
C ASN A 358 -3.16 0.50 31.67
#